data_AF-A0A1Y5PSP0-F1
#
_entry.id   AF-A0A1Y5PSP0-F1
#
_cell.length_a   1.000
_cell.length_b   1.000
_cell.length_c   1.000
_cell.angle_alpha   90.00
_cell.angle_beta   90.00
_cell.angle_gamma   90.00
#
_symmetry.space_group_name_H-M   'P 1'
#
loop_
_entity.id
_entity.type
_entity.pdbx_description
1 polymer ?
#
loop_
_entity_poly.entity_id
_entity_poly.type
_entity_poly.pdbx_seq_one_letter_code
_entity_poly.pdbx_strand_id
1 'polypeptide(L)'
;MEVNTRLQVEHPVTEAVTGLDLVEQMIRVAAGEKLEMTQDDIKIDGWAIENRVYAEDPYRGFLPSTGRLVRYRTPVPAWEGDERGVDGVRVDAGVEEGGEVSIFYDPMIAKLITWGPTRDAAADLQVAALDRFELEGLGHNIDFVSAIMQHPRFRSGELTTGFIAEEYPEGFHGAPADETVTRALAAIAGFMASAEADRARRTDGQLGDRLDPPAKWQVTIGGASHKVKLGHKHIKVDGEKIGIALEYTPGDRLVVAEIDDSELAVKVAKTRTGWRMTTRGAIHDVRVLPWHVAPLASHMIEKIPPDLSKFLICPMPGLLVALHVGEGDSVEAGQPLATVEAMKMENILRAEKAGVVKTVNAAQGDSLAVDAVILEME
;
A
#
# COMPACT_ATOMS: atom_id res chain seq x y z
N MET A 1 30.49 -6.59 -8.92
CA MET A 1 30.50 -5.18 -8.46
C MET A 1 31.20 -4.35 -9.53
N GLU A 2 30.71 -3.14 -9.77
CA GLU A 2 31.20 -2.19 -10.76
C GLU A 2 31.14 -0.76 -10.22
N VAL A 3 31.65 0.22 -10.97
CA VAL A 3 31.57 1.65 -10.60
C VAL A 3 30.55 2.33 -11.49
N ASN A 4 29.53 2.93 -10.87
CA ASN A 4 28.51 3.71 -11.57
C ASN A 4 28.91 5.18 -11.61
N THR A 5 29.26 5.69 -12.79
CA THR A 5 29.71 7.08 -12.99
C THR A 5 28.54 8.07 -13.11
N ARG A 6 27.64 8.05 -12.12
CA ARG A 6 26.48 8.94 -12.00
C ARG A 6 26.02 9.03 -10.54
N LEU A 7 25.19 10.03 -10.24
CA LEU A 7 24.45 10.08 -8.98
C LEU A 7 23.57 8.83 -8.84
N GLN A 8 23.57 8.24 -7.64
CA GLN A 8 22.70 7.11 -7.33
C GLN A 8 21.31 7.59 -6.95
N VAL A 9 20.28 6.79 -7.22
CA VAL A 9 18.90 7.16 -6.88
C VAL A 9 18.77 7.25 -5.36
N GLU A 10 19.41 6.31 -4.67
CA GLU A 10 19.52 6.13 -3.22
C GLU A 10 20.52 7.09 -2.54
N HIS A 11 20.98 8.15 -3.21
CA HIS A 11 21.87 9.14 -2.59
C HIS A 11 21.29 9.86 -1.35
N PRO A 12 19.97 10.10 -1.19
CA PRO A 12 19.42 10.79 -0.02
C PRO A 12 19.75 10.13 1.33
N VAL A 13 19.94 8.80 1.37
CA VAL A 13 20.37 8.16 2.63
C VAL A 13 21.76 8.61 3.07
N THR A 14 22.62 8.97 2.11
CA THR A 14 23.94 9.55 2.37
C THR A 14 23.79 10.99 2.84
N GLU A 15 22.96 11.78 2.18
CA GLU A 15 22.71 13.19 2.53
C GLU A 15 22.17 13.30 3.97
N ALA A 16 21.18 12.48 4.32
CA ALA A 16 20.53 12.52 5.62
C ALA A 16 21.46 12.24 6.82
N VAL A 17 22.49 11.40 6.63
CA VAL A 17 23.45 11.06 7.70
C VAL A 17 24.72 11.90 7.66
N THR A 18 25.08 12.47 6.51
CA THR A 18 26.29 13.30 6.36
C THR A 18 26.01 14.80 6.46
N GLY A 19 24.78 15.22 6.20
CA GLY A 19 24.40 16.64 6.09
C GLY A 19 24.94 17.31 4.82
N LEU A 20 25.34 16.53 3.82
CA LEU A 20 25.86 17.03 2.54
C LEU A 20 24.78 16.95 1.46
N ASP A 21 24.55 18.04 0.74
CA ASP A 21 23.82 18.02 -0.53
C ASP A 21 24.78 17.58 -1.64
N LEU A 22 24.58 16.36 -2.15
CA LEU A 22 25.46 15.80 -3.18
C LEU A 22 25.25 16.47 -4.54
N VAL A 23 24.04 16.95 -4.82
CA VAL A 23 23.73 17.68 -6.06
C VAL A 23 24.43 19.04 -6.05
N GLU A 24 24.44 19.74 -4.91
CA GLU A 24 25.21 20.97 -4.72
C GLU A 24 26.70 20.73 -5.00
N GLN A 25 27.30 19.73 -4.36
CA GLN A 25 28.73 19.43 -4.55
C GLN A 25 29.05 19.03 -6.00
N MET A 26 28.15 18.28 -6.65
CA MET A 26 28.29 17.95 -8.08
C MET A 26 28.33 19.19 -8.96
N ILE A 27 27.47 20.17 -8.72
CA ILE A 27 27.42 21.43 -9.48
C ILE A 27 28.66 22.27 -9.22
N ARG A 28 29.06 22.43 -7.96
CA ARG A 28 30.26 23.21 -7.58
C ARG A 28 31.53 22.65 -8.22
N VAL A 29 31.75 21.34 -8.12
CA VAL A 29 32.92 20.69 -8.74
C VAL A 29 32.86 20.78 -10.28
N ALA A 30 31.68 20.63 -10.89
CA ALA A 30 31.50 20.81 -12.33
C ALA A 30 31.82 22.25 -12.79
N ALA A 31 31.64 23.24 -11.91
CA ALA A 31 32.05 24.63 -12.13
C ALA A 31 33.55 24.89 -11.88
N GLY A 32 34.33 23.87 -11.53
CA GLY A 32 35.77 23.98 -11.26
C GLY A 32 36.12 24.40 -9.83
N GLU A 33 35.14 24.45 -8.92
CA GLU A 33 35.39 24.68 -7.51
C GLU A 33 36.05 23.45 -6.84
N LYS A 34 36.74 23.70 -5.73
CA LYS A 34 37.30 22.65 -4.88
C LYS A 34 36.29 22.29 -3.80
N LEU A 35 36.42 21.08 -3.26
CA LEU A 35 35.70 20.71 -2.04
C LEU A 35 36.16 21.61 -0.88
N GLU A 36 35.21 22.29 -0.23
CA GLU A 36 35.46 23.13 0.94
C GLU A 36 35.64 22.32 2.23
N MET A 37 35.38 21.01 2.15
CA MET A 37 35.46 20.04 3.23
C MET A 37 36.63 19.07 3.03
N THR A 38 37.18 18.61 4.14
CA THR A 38 38.18 17.53 4.19
C THR A 38 37.53 16.23 4.66
N GLN A 39 38.27 15.12 4.60
CA GLN A 39 37.77 13.84 5.10
C GLN A 39 37.43 13.87 6.60
N ASP A 40 38.12 14.71 7.38
CA ASP A 40 37.86 14.84 8.81
C ASP A 40 36.56 15.62 9.11
N ASP A 41 36.08 16.43 8.16
CA ASP A 41 34.83 17.20 8.30
C ASP A 41 33.60 16.35 8.00
N ILE A 42 33.73 15.27 7.22
CA ILE A 42 32.63 14.38 6.86
C ILE A 42 32.33 13.47 8.06
N LYS A 43 31.21 13.75 8.74
CA LYS A 43 30.70 12.93 9.85
C LYS A 43 29.50 12.12 9.40
N ILE A 44 29.23 11.03 10.12
CA ILE A 44 28.03 10.22 9.98
C ILE A 44 27.26 10.34 11.29
N ASP A 45 26.05 10.89 11.22
CA ASP A 45 25.17 11.09 12.37
C ASP A 45 23.83 10.37 12.16
N GLY A 46 23.52 9.48 13.10
CA GLY A 46 22.30 8.66 13.08
C GLY A 46 22.27 7.62 11.96
N TRP A 47 21.06 7.27 11.55
CA TRP A 47 20.73 6.28 10.52
C TRP A 47 19.67 6.84 9.59
N ALA A 48 19.74 6.47 8.32
CA ALA A 48 18.71 6.78 7.34
C ALA A 48 18.25 5.51 6.60
N ILE A 49 16.96 5.49 6.23
CA ILE A 49 16.34 4.43 5.43
C ILE A 49 15.57 5.09 4.30
N GLU A 50 15.72 4.57 3.08
CA GLU A 50 14.94 4.99 1.92
C GLU A 50 14.09 3.82 1.43
N ASN A 51 12.79 4.07 1.27
CA ASN A 51 11.88 3.20 0.55
C ASN A 51 11.48 3.85 -0.77
N ARG A 52 11.56 3.09 -1.86
CA ARG A 52 11.01 3.50 -3.14
C ARG A 52 9.53 3.14 -3.19
N VAL A 53 8.69 4.14 -3.34
CA VAL A 53 7.26 3.98 -3.60
C VAL A 53 7.11 3.76 -5.11
N TYR A 54 6.79 2.52 -5.49
CA TYR A 54 6.60 2.10 -6.87
C TYR A 54 5.12 1.93 -7.20
N ALA A 55 4.78 2.27 -8.45
CA ALA A 55 3.51 1.96 -9.09
C ALA A 55 3.49 0.48 -9.52
N GLU A 56 3.62 -0.42 -8.56
CA GLU A 56 3.61 -1.88 -8.75
C GLU A 56 2.68 -2.49 -7.70
N ASP A 57 1.91 -3.51 -8.05
CA ASP A 57 0.97 -4.17 -7.13
C ASP A 57 1.57 -5.45 -6.52
N PRO A 58 2.01 -5.45 -5.24
CA PRO A 58 2.61 -6.62 -4.62
C PRO A 58 1.63 -7.79 -4.48
N TYR A 59 0.32 -7.51 -4.35
CA TYR A 59 -0.72 -8.54 -4.20
C TYR A 59 -0.98 -9.29 -5.52
N ARG A 60 -0.50 -8.75 -6.65
CA ARG A 60 -0.55 -9.38 -7.97
C ARG A 60 0.83 -9.71 -8.50
N GLY A 61 1.83 -9.92 -7.62
CA GLY A 61 3.17 -10.33 -8.03
C GLY A 61 4.02 -9.19 -8.58
N PHE A 62 3.88 -7.98 -8.03
CA PHE A 62 4.61 -6.78 -8.43
C PHE A 62 4.37 -6.35 -9.87
N LEU A 63 3.19 -6.64 -10.41
CA LEU A 63 2.83 -6.19 -11.74
C LEU A 63 2.82 -4.66 -11.80
N PRO A 64 3.42 -4.06 -12.84
CA PRO A 64 3.33 -2.62 -13.08
C PRO A 64 1.89 -2.13 -13.09
N SER A 65 1.67 -0.98 -12.48
CA SER A 65 0.39 -0.29 -12.47
C SER A 65 0.56 1.09 -13.08
N THR A 66 -0.34 1.45 -13.99
CA THR A 66 -0.39 2.78 -14.59
C THR A 66 -1.74 3.43 -14.30
N GLY A 67 -1.83 4.74 -14.55
CA GLY A 67 -3.07 5.49 -14.47
C GLY A 67 -2.97 6.74 -13.63
N ARG A 68 -4.13 7.36 -13.38
CA ARG A 68 -4.24 8.63 -12.70
C ARG A 68 -4.07 8.47 -11.19
N LEU A 69 -3.27 9.35 -10.60
CA LEU A 69 -3.19 9.55 -9.15
C LEU A 69 -4.46 10.27 -8.70
N VAL A 70 -5.48 9.50 -8.29
CA VAL A 70 -6.76 10.05 -7.79
C VAL A 70 -6.53 10.77 -6.46
N ARG A 71 -5.65 10.22 -5.64
CA ARG A 71 -5.20 10.80 -4.38
C ARG A 71 -3.68 10.66 -4.31
N TYR A 72 -3.00 11.74 -3.95
CA TYR A 72 -1.58 11.72 -3.65
C TYR A 72 -1.28 12.70 -2.52
N ARG A 73 -1.04 12.16 -1.32
CA ARG A 73 -0.68 12.94 -0.13
C ARG A 73 0.49 12.30 0.58
N THR A 74 1.57 13.06 0.69
CA THR A 74 2.76 12.67 1.42
C THR A 74 2.55 12.83 2.94
N PRO A 75 3.31 12.09 3.77
CA PRO A 75 3.19 12.15 5.23
C PRO A 75 3.63 13.50 5.83
N VAL A 76 4.46 14.26 5.11
CA VAL A 76 4.98 15.57 5.49
C VAL A 76 4.93 16.52 4.29
N PRO A 77 4.90 17.84 4.50
CA PRO A 77 5.07 18.81 3.42
C PRO A 77 6.47 18.69 2.77
N ALA A 78 6.66 19.40 1.65
CA ALA A 78 7.97 19.51 1.03
C ALA A 78 9.00 20.06 2.04
N TRP A 79 10.21 19.52 1.98
CA TRP A 79 11.30 19.93 2.86
C TRP A 79 12.03 21.16 2.31
N GLU A 80 12.60 21.96 3.20
CA GLU A 80 13.47 23.08 2.85
C GLU A 80 14.67 23.11 3.81
N GLY A 81 15.88 23.12 3.27
CA GLY A 81 17.12 23.33 4.03
C GLY A 81 17.74 22.07 4.62
N ASP A 82 17.08 21.39 5.56
CA ASP A 82 17.65 20.20 6.21
C ASP A 82 17.47 18.96 5.33
N GLU A 83 18.58 18.31 4.97
CA GLU A 83 18.61 17.07 4.17
C GLU A 83 17.81 15.91 4.81
N ARG A 84 17.57 15.97 6.12
CA ARG A 84 16.74 15.02 6.87
C ARG A 84 15.24 15.23 6.70
N GLY A 85 14.84 16.36 6.13
CA GLY A 85 13.44 16.72 5.92
C GLY A 85 12.73 17.25 7.16
N VAL A 86 11.42 17.07 7.22
CA VAL A 86 10.56 17.57 8.30
C VAL A 86 10.42 16.49 9.36
N ASP A 87 10.89 16.77 10.57
CA ASP A 87 10.90 15.83 11.70
C ASP A 87 11.56 14.48 11.35
N GLY A 88 12.61 14.52 10.53
CA GLY A 88 13.33 13.33 10.07
C GLY A 88 12.63 12.55 8.96
N VAL A 89 11.61 13.12 8.31
CA VAL A 89 10.95 12.53 7.14
C VAL A 89 11.16 13.43 5.92
N ARG A 90 11.67 12.85 4.83
CA ARG A 90 11.85 13.51 3.54
C ARG A 90 11.16 12.71 2.44
N VAL A 91 10.50 13.42 1.53
CA VAL A 91 9.90 12.81 0.33
C VAL A 91 10.43 13.52 -0.89
N ASP A 92 11.12 12.77 -1.76
CA ASP A 92 11.49 13.22 -3.08
C ASP A 92 10.51 12.59 -4.09
N ALA A 93 9.70 13.40 -4.76
CA ALA A 93 8.68 12.92 -5.68
C ALA A 93 8.73 13.65 -7.03
N GLY A 94 8.41 12.93 -8.11
CA GLY A 94 8.31 13.46 -9.46
C GLY A 94 6.86 13.62 -9.96
N VAL A 95 5.89 13.47 -9.06
CA VAL A 95 4.46 13.43 -9.38
C VAL A 95 3.64 14.25 -8.39
N GLU A 96 2.40 14.55 -8.75
CA GLU A 96 1.44 15.28 -7.92
C GLU A 96 0.02 14.70 -8.03
N GLU A 97 -0.85 15.07 -7.09
CA GLU A 97 -2.26 14.64 -7.11
C GLU A 97 -2.94 15.08 -8.40
N GLY A 98 -3.60 14.13 -9.06
CA GLY A 98 -4.27 14.34 -10.33
C GLY A 98 -3.41 14.13 -11.56
N GLY A 99 -2.09 13.96 -11.39
CA GLY A 99 -1.17 13.52 -12.44
C GLY A 99 -1.40 12.07 -12.87
N GLU A 100 -0.65 11.61 -13.88
CA GLU A 100 -0.76 10.27 -14.45
C GLU A 100 0.61 9.58 -14.49
N VAL A 101 0.65 8.34 -14.00
CA VAL A 101 1.79 7.45 -14.18
C VAL A 101 1.60 6.72 -15.51
N SER A 102 2.34 7.15 -16.53
CA SER A 102 2.24 6.58 -17.88
C SER A 102 3.11 5.33 -18.05
N ILE A 103 2.83 4.54 -19.09
CA ILE A 103 3.61 3.36 -19.48
C ILE A 103 5.03 3.67 -20.00
N PHE A 104 5.33 4.94 -20.31
CA PHE A 104 6.56 5.32 -21.02
C PHE A 104 7.79 5.54 -20.12
N TYR A 105 7.56 5.65 -18.80
CA TYR A 105 8.59 5.98 -17.82
C TYR A 105 8.71 4.89 -16.75
N ASP A 106 9.66 5.09 -15.84
CA ASP A 106 9.89 4.22 -14.69
C ASP A 106 8.67 4.25 -13.72
N PRO A 107 8.34 3.13 -13.04
CA PRO A 107 7.21 3.08 -12.10
C PRO A 107 7.42 3.89 -10.82
N MET A 108 8.60 4.46 -10.55
CA MET A 108 8.88 5.13 -9.29
C MET A 108 8.05 6.42 -9.15
N ILE A 109 7.25 6.46 -8.09
CA ILE A 109 6.37 7.58 -7.73
C ILE A 109 7.14 8.55 -6.84
N ALA A 110 7.77 8.01 -5.79
CA ALA A 110 8.49 8.78 -4.80
C ALA A 110 9.58 7.95 -4.12
N LYS A 111 10.55 8.65 -3.53
CA LYS A 111 11.44 8.11 -2.51
C LYS A 111 10.97 8.66 -1.17
N LEU A 112 10.70 7.77 -0.23
CA LEU A 112 10.39 8.13 1.15
C LEU A 112 11.62 7.82 2.00
N ILE A 113 12.20 8.86 2.58
CA ILE A 113 13.40 8.80 3.38
C ILE A 113 13.07 9.13 4.81
N THR A 114 13.57 8.34 5.74
CA THR A 114 13.53 8.66 7.16
C THR A 114 14.90 8.64 7.78
N TRP A 115 15.10 9.52 8.75
CA TRP A 115 16.28 9.60 9.58
C TRP A 115 15.92 9.37 11.05
N GLY A 116 16.81 8.73 11.80
CA GLY A 116 16.66 8.56 13.24
C GLY A 116 17.99 8.34 13.96
N PRO A 117 18.04 8.53 15.29
CA PRO A 117 19.26 8.33 16.07
C PRO A 117 19.73 6.87 16.08
N THR A 118 18.79 5.92 15.90
CA THR A 118 19.07 4.49 15.74
C THR A 118 18.41 3.97 14.49
N ARG A 119 18.91 2.85 13.97
CA ARG A 119 18.33 2.16 12.81
C ARG A 119 16.86 1.80 13.03
N ASP A 120 16.53 1.30 14.22
CA ASP A 120 15.14 0.94 14.56
C ASP A 120 14.24 2.16 14.66
N ALA A 121 14.72 3.29 15.21
CA ALA A 121 13.95 4.53 15.22
C ALA A 121 13.66 5.04 13.80
N ALA A 122 14.64 4.97 12.89
CA ALA A 122 14.43 5.32 11.49
C ALA A 122 13.41 4.39 10.80
N ALA A 123 13.45 3.08 11.10
CA ALA A 123 12.52 2.10 10.56
C ALA A 123 11.09 2.26 11.12
N ASP A 124 10.96 2.57 12.41
CA ASP A 124 9.65 2.85 13.04
C ASP A 124 9.03 4.12 12.47
N LEU A 125 9.85 5.17 12.27
CA LEU A 125 9.42 6.39 11.60
C LEU A 125 9.01 6.11 10.15
N GLN A 126 9.71 5.20 9.46
CA GLN A 126 9.38 4.79 8.10
C GLN A 126 8.00 4.13 8.02
N VAL A 127 7.69 3.21 8.95
CA VAL A 127 6.36 2.57 9.04
C VAL A 127 5.28 3.63 9.30
N ALA A 128 5.51 4.52 10.26
CA ALA A 128 4.57 5.59 10.60
C ALA A 128 4.32 6.53 9.41
N ALA A 129 5.38 6.91 8.67
CA ALA A 129 5.27 7.76 7.49
C ALA A 129 4.51 7.06 6.35
N LEU A 130 4.73 5.75 6.13
CA LEU A 130 3.99 4.97 5.13
C LEU A 130 2.50 4.83 5.47
N ASP A 131 2.14 4.68 6.74
CA ASP A 131 0.73 4.60 7.18
C ASP A 131 -0.03 5.90 6.90
N ARG A 132 0.67 7.04 6.86
CA ARG A 132 0.12 8.37 6.53
C ARG A 132 0.22 8.72 5.04
N PHE A 133 0.91 7.91 4.24
CA PHE A 133 1.03 8.13 2.80
C PHE A 133 -0.28 7.69 2.10
N GLU A 134 -1.06 8.66 1.65
CA GLU A 134 -2.30 8.44 0.88
C GLU A 134 -1.97 8.38 -0.61
N LEU A 135 -2.14 7.21 -1.23
CA LEU A 135 -1.96 6.98 -2.65
C LEU A 135 -3.15 6.17 -3.16
N GLU A 136 -3.94 6.73 -4.07
CA GLU A 136 -5.09 6.05 -4.67
C GLU A 136 -5.13 6.24 -6.19
N GLY A 137 -5.73 5.28 -6.89
CA GLY A 137 -5.97 5.32 -8.34
C GLY A 137 -5.18 4.28 -9.13
N LEU A 138 -4.06 3.81 -8.59
CA LEU A 138 -3.22 2.75 -9.16
C LEU A 138 -2.70 1.82 -8.04
N GLY A 139 -2.29 0.61 -8.41
CA GLY A 139 -1.63 -0.33 -7.50
C GLY A 139 -0.21 0.14 -7.13
N HIS A 140 0.19 -0.08 -5.88
CA HIS A 140 1.45 0.44 -5.36
C HIS A 140 2.04 -0.43 -4.24
N ASN A 141 3.34 -0.29 -4.01
CA ASN A 141 4.09 -1.16 -3.11
C ASN A 141 4.15 -0.73 -1.62
N ILE A 142 3.45 0.35 -1.23
CA ILE A 142 3.49 0.93 0.14
C ILE A 142 3.33 -0.15 1.23
N ASP A 143 2.36 -1.04 1.06
CA ASP A 143 2.09 -2.07 2.07
C ASP A 143 3.25 -3.05 2.21
N PHE A 144 3.85 -3.45 1.08
CA PHE A 144 4.97 -4.36 1.05
C PHE A 144 6.22 -3.76 1.70
N VAL A 145 6.56 -2.51 1.37
CA VAL A 145 7.73 -1.86 2.00
C VAL A 145 7.48 -1.59 3.49
N SER A 146 6.25 -1.30 3.91
CA SER A 146 5.87 -1.23 5.32
C SER A 146 6.02 -2.58 6.04
N ALA A 147 5.67 -3.69 5.36
CA ALA A 147 5.88 -5.04 5.88
C ALA A 147 7.36 -5.37 6.05
N ILE A 148 8.22 -5.05 5.07
CA ILE A 148 9.67 -5.26 5.18
C ILE A 148 10.24 -4.49 6.37
N MET A 149 9.84 -3.23 6.56
CA MET A 149 10.33 -2.44 7.69
C MET A 149 10.02 -3.08 9.04
N GLN A 150 9.00 -3.93 9.13
CA GLN A 150 8.60 -4.63 10.36
C GLN A 150 9.16 -6.06 10.44
N HIS A 151 9.72 -6.58 9.35
CA HIS A 151 10.14 -7.96 9.26
C HIS A 151 11.30 -8.28 10.23
N PRO A 152 11.26 -9.39 10.99
CA PRO A 152 12.28 -9.71 11.99
C PRO A 152 13.71 -9.75 11.44
N ARG A 153 13.94 -10.37 10.27
CA ARG A 153 15.26 -10.39 9.60
C ARG A 153 15.71 -9.01 9.12
N PHE A 154 14.77 -8.14 8.72
CA PHE A 154 15.12 -6.77 8.40
C PHE A 154 15.52 -6.02 9.67
N ARG A 155 14.81 -6.21 10.79
CA ARG A 155 15.14 -5.60 12.08
C ARG A 155 16.48 -6.06 12.64
N SER A 156 16.78 -7.36 12.58
CA SER A 156 18.08 -7.90 13.02
C SER A 156 19.25 -7.52 12.12
N GLY A 157 18.99 -7.15 10.85
CA GLY A 157 20.01 -6.87 9.85
C GLY A 157 20.58 -8.11 9.16
N GLU A 158 20.03 -9.30 9.42
CA GLU A 158 20.43 -10.58 8.83
C GLU A 158 19.87 -10.75 7.41
N LEU A 159 20.33 -9.89 6.51
CA LEU A 159 19.87 -9.78 5.13
C LEU A 159 20.86 -10.41 4.15
N THR A 160 20.33 -11.09 3.14
CA THR A 160 21.06 -11.55 1.95
C THR A 160 20.52 -10.82 0.73
N THR A 161 21.24 -10.87 -0.40
CA THR A 161 20.68 -10.39 -1.69
C THR A 161 19.52 -11.26 -2.19
N GLY A 162 19.28 -12.42 -1.56
CA GLY A 162 18.13 -13.30 -1.80
C GLY A 162 16.95 -13.07 -0.87
N PHE A 163 17.03 -12.12 0.08
CA PHE A 163 16.05 -11.92 1.15
C PHE A 163 14.59 -11.95 0.68
N ILE A 164 14.24 -11.20 -0.36
CA ILE A 164 12.85 -11.13 -0.85
C ILE A 164 12.39 -12.49 -1.38
N ALA A 165 13.23 -13.19 -2.15
CA ALA A 165 12.89 -14.51 -2.70
C ALA A 165 12.81 -15.59 -1.60
N GLU A 166 13.61 -15.44 -0.53
CA GLU A 166 13.61 -16.35 0.62
C GLU A 166 12.36 -16.17 1.49
N GLU A 167 11.95 -14.93 1.79
CA GLU A 167 10.85 -14.63 2.72
C GLU A 167 9.48 -14.50 2.04
N TYR A 168 9.43 -14.19 0.75
CA TYR A 168 8.19 -14.04 -0.02
C TYR A 168 8.16 -14.93 -1.27
N PRO A 169 8.38 -16.26 -1.14
CA PRO A 169 8.43 -17.17 -2.29
C PRO A 169 7.09 -17.30 -3.02
N GLU A 170 5.97 -17.08 -2.33
CA GLU A 170 4.61 -17.13 -2.88
C GLU A 170 4.03 -15.73 -3.17
N GLY A 171 4.87 -14.69 -3.10
CA GLY A 171 4.46 -13.30 -3.24
C GLY A 171 4.01 -12.66 -1.92
N PHE A 172 3.38 -11.49 -2.04
CA PHE A 172 2.96 -10.70 -0.88
C PHE A 172 1.46 -10.87 -0.60
N HIS A 173 1.12 -11.19 0.64
CA HIS A 173 -0.27 -11.40 1.09
C HIS A 173 -0.70 -10.45 2.22
N GLY A 174 0.05 -9.36 2.43
CA GLY A 174 -0.13 -8.46 3.56
C GLY A 174 0.70 -8.86 4.78
N ALA A 175 1.10 -7.87 5.57
CA ALA A 175 1.79 -8.11 6.84
C ALA A 175 0.87 -8.81 7.87
N PRO A 176 1.41 -9.68 8.73
CA PRO A 176 0.64 -10.23 9.83
C PRO A 176 0.25 -9.11 10.81
N ALA A 177 -1.04 -8.98 11.09
CA ALA A 177 -1.53 -8.11 12.15
C ALA A 177 -1.61 -8.88 13.47
N ASP A 178 -1.03 -8.31 14.53
CA ASP A 178 -1.13 -8.88 15.86
C ASP A 178 -2.50 -8.59 16.50
N GLU A 179 -2.72 -9.14 17.70
CA GLU A 179 -3.95 -8.95 18.44
C GLU A 179 -4.16 -7.48 18.83
N THR A 180 -3.09 -6.74 19.12
CA THR A 180 -3.15 -5.32 19.49
C THR A 180 -3.71 -4.48 18.34
N VAL A 181 -3.14 -4.62 17.14
CA VAL A 181 -3.60 -3.95 15.93
C VAL A 181 -5.03 -4.38 15.59
N THR A 182 -5.33 -5.68 15.64
CA THR A 182 -6.67 -6.18 15.32
C THR A 182 -7.74 -5.63 16.28
N ARG A 183 -7.45 -5.58 17.58
CA ARG A 183 -8.34 -5.00 18.60
C ARG A 183 -8.51 -3.49 18.42
N ALA A 184 -7.44 -2.78 18.07
CA ALA A 184 -7.49 -1.36 17.76
C ALA A 184 -8.37 -1.09 16.53
N LEU A 185 -8.17 -1.80 15.43
CA LEU A 185 -8.99 -1.70 14.22
C LEU A 185 -10.46 -1.98 14.53
N ALA A 186 -10.77 -2.97 15.37
CA ALA A 186 -12.13 -3.24 15.81
C ALA A 186 -12.73 -2.07 16.60
N ALA A 187 -11.98 -1.47 17.52
CA ALA A 187 -12.42 -0.31 18.29
C ALA A 187 -12.69 0.91 17.39
N ILE A 188 -11.76 1.23 16.48
CA ILE A 188 -11.88 2.32 15.50
C ILE A 188 -13.13 2.10 14.64
N ALA A 189 -13.31 0.89 14.10
CA ALA A 189 -14.45 0.56 13.24
C ALA A 189 -15.81 0.67 13.97
N GLY A 190 -15.87 0.23 15.23
CA GLY A 190 -17.07 0.42 16.06
C GLY A 190 -17.37 1.89 16.37
N PHE A 191 -16.32 2.72 16.57
CA PHE A 191 -16.47 4.16 16.73
C PHE A 191 -17.02 4.81 15.46
N MET A 192 -16.40 4.54 14.31
CA MET A 192 -16.84 5.05 13.01
C MET A 192 -18.29 4.67 12.70
N ALA A 193 -18.68 3.41 12.97
CA ALA A 193 -20.06 2.95 12.78
C ALA A 193 -21.07 3.68 13.67
N SER A 194 -20.69 4.00 14.90
CA SER A 194 -21.53 4.78 15.81
C SER A 194 -21.68 6.23 15.34
N ALA A 195 -20.58 6.85 14.88
CA ALA A 195 -20.60 8.20 14.32
C ALA A 195 -21.48 8.29 13.07
N GLU A 196 -21.38 7.31 12.16
CA GLU A 196 -22.26 7.25 10.98
C GLU A 196 -23.73 7.03 11.35
N ALA A 197 -24.01 6.12 12.29
CA ALA A 197 -25.37 5.84 12.71
C ALA A 197 -26.00 7.03 13.43
N ASP A 198 -25.23 7.76 14.25
CA ASP A 198 -25.70 8.99 14.87
C ASP A 198 -26.00 10.06 13.81
N ARG A 199 -25.10 10.25 12.84
CA ARG A 199 -25.32 11.17 11.70
C ARG A 199 -26.61 10.84 10.95
N ALA A 200 -26.82 9.56 10.61
CA ALA A 200 -28.00 9.11 9.88
C ALA A 200 -29.30 9.43 10.62
N ARG A 201 -29.29 9.35 11.96
CA ARG A 201 -30.42 9.67 12.84
C ARG A 201 -30.64 11.16 13.06
N ARG A 202 -29.81 12.05 12.48
CA ARG A 202 -30.03 13.51 12.50
C ARG A 202 -30.77 14.01 11.26
N THR A 203 -31.32 13.11 10.45
CA THR A 203 -32.05 13.50 9.23
C THR A 203 -33.33 14.24 9.61
N ASP A 204 -33.63 15.35 8.92
CA ASP A 204 -34.83 16.15 9.18
C ASP A 204 -36.13 15.41 8.81
N GLY A 205 -37.26 15.86 9.37
CA GLY A 205 -38.59 15.33 9.03
C GLY A 205 -38.89 13.92 9.56
N GLN A 206 -38.12 13.43 10.53
CA GLN A 206 -38.41 12.15 11.20
C GLN A 206 -39.72 12.22 11.99
N LEU A 207 -40.46 11.10 11.97
CA LEU A 207 -41.63 10.92 12.81
C LEU A 207 -41.20 10.37 14.18
N GLY A 208 -41.72 10.97 15.26
CA GLY A 208 -41.44 10.54 16.63
C GLY A 208 -40.13 11.08 17.19
N ASP A 209 -39.71 10.52 18.33
CA ASP A 209 -38.49 10.92 19.02
C ASP A 209 -37.23 10.35 18.35
N ARG A 210 -36.16 11.14 18.40
CA ARG A 210 -34.87 10.73 17.86
C ARG A 210 -34.31 9.55 18.65
N LEU A 211 -34.01 8.46 17.95
CA LEU A 211 -33.48 7.25 18.56
C LEU A 211 -31.98 7.39 18.92
N ASP A 212 -31.55 6.84 20.06
CA ASP A 212 -30.14 6.81 20.47
C ASP A 212 -29.26 5.92 19.59
N PRO A 213 -28.12 6.40 19.06
CA PRO A 213 -27.28 5.64 18.14
C PRO A 213 -26.88 4.26 18.71
N PRO A 214 -26.76 3.22 17.86
CA PRO A 214 -26.32 1.92 18.33
C PRO A 214 -24.90 2.02 18.89
N ALA A 215 -24.70 1.45 20.08
CA ALA A 215 -23.41 1.43 20.76
C ALA A 215 -22.83 0.00 20.85
N LYS A 216 -23.39 -0.95 20.11
CA LYS A 216 -23.13 -2.40 20.22
C LYS A 216 -22.94 -2.99 18.84
N TRP A 217 -21.69 -3.23 18.46
CA TRP A 217 -21.28 -3.65 17.13
C TRP A 217 -20.48 -4.95 17.21
N GLN A 218 -20.72 -5.86 16.27
CA GLN A 218 -19.83 -6.97 16.00
C GLN A 218 -18.97 -6.58 14.81
N VAL A 219 -17.67 -6.58 15.02
CA VAL A 219 -16.68 -6.25 14.00
C VAL A 219 -15.99 -7.55 13.60
N THR A 220 -16.06 -7.91 12.32
CA THR A 220 -15.39 -9.09 11.76
C THR A 220 -14.18 -8.65 10.95
N ILE A 221 -12.99 -9.17 11.26
CA ILE A 221 -11.71 -8.91 10.58
C ILE A 221 -11.02 -10.26 10.37
N GLY A 222 -10.61 -10.58 9.13
CA GLY A 222 -9.91 -11.85 8.85
C GLY A 222 -10.68 -13.10 9.30
N GLY A 223 -12.02 -13.06 9.29
CA GLY A 223 -12.89 -14.14 9.80
C GLY A 223 -13.11 -14.15 11.32
N ALA A 224 -12.22 -13.53 12.11
CA ALA A 224 -12.40 -13.35 13.55
C ALA A 224 -13.46 -12.29 13.85
N SER A 225 -14.27 -12.48 14.90
CA SER A 225 -15.34 -11.54 15.28
C SER A 225 -15.14 -10.99 16.68
N HIS A 226 -15.19 -9.67 16.79
CA HIS A 226 -14.99 -8.90 18.01
C HIS A 226 -16.28 -8.18 18.41
N LYS A 227 -16.68 -8.30 19.68
CA LYS A 227 -17.81 -7.56 20.24
C LYS A 227 -17.35 -6.21 20.76
N VAL A 228 -17.68 -5.17 20.00
CA VAL A 228 -17.37 -3.79 20.34
C VAL A 228 -18.57 -3.13 21.01
N LYS A 229 -18.34 -2.53 22.18
CA LYS A 229 -19.33 -1.73 22.91
C LYS A 229 -18.79 -0.35 23.22
N LEU A 230 -19.48 0.68 22.74
CA LEU A 230 -19.18 2.06 23.08
C LEU A 230 -19.86 2.43 24.39
N GLY A 231 -19.07 2.93 25.33
CA GLY A 231 -19.54 3.64 26.52
C GLY A 231 -19.28 5.13 26.39
N HIS A 232 -19.73 5.90 27.38
CA HIS A 232 -19.58 7.36 27.37
C HIS A 232 -18.11 7.85 27.38
N LYS A 233 -17.19 7.06 27.95
CA LYS A 233 -15.77 7.45 28.12
C LYS A 233 -14.77 6.34 27.75
N HIS A 234 -15.25 5.23 27.21
CA HIS A 234 -14.39 4.09 26.89
C HIS A 234 -15.05 3.22 25.84
N ILE A 235 -14.22 2.60 25.01
CA ILE A 235 -14.63 1.53 24.12
C ILE A 235 -14.25 0.21 24.79
N LYS A 236 -15.12 -0.79 24.67
CA LYS A 236 -14.79 -2.17 25.03
C LYS A 236 -14.73 -3.04 23.79
N VAL A 237 -13.68 -3.86 23.69
CA VAL A 237 -13.53 -4.90 22.67
C VAL A 237 -13.48 -6.23 23.42
N ASP A 238 -14.43 -7.12 23.12
CA ASP A 238 -14.55 -8.44 23.77
C ASP A 238 -14.68 -8.39 25.31
N GLY A 239 -15.22 -7.29 25.81
CA GLY A 239 -15.46 -7.07 27.25
C GLY A 239 -14.35 -6.31 27.96
N GLU A 240 -13.17 -6.22 27.36
CA GLU A 240 -12.01 -5.49 27.88
C GLU A 240 -12.03 -4.04 27.40
N LYS A 241 -11.57 -3.12 28.26
CA LYS A 241 -11.43 -1.70 27.88
C LYS A 241 -10.18 -1.53 27.04
N ILE A 242 -10.26 -0.69 26.02
CA ILE A 242 -9.11 -0.21 25.26
C ILE A 242 -8.93 1.29 25.53
N GLY A 243 -7.71 1.71 25.85
CA GLY A 243 -7.33 3.11 25.93
C GLY A 243 -7.16 3.64 24.52
N ILE A 244 -8.20 4.29 23.99
CA ILE A 244 -8.16 4.82 22.62
C ILE A 244 -8.75 6.24 22.59
N ALA A 245 -8.00 7.15 21.99
CA ALA A 245 -8.45 8.50 21.65
C ALA A 245 -8.34 8.66 20.14
N LEU A 246 -9.42 9.09 19.50
CA LEU A 246 -9.45 9.31 18.07
C LEU A 246 -10.52 10.34 17.73
N GLU A 247 -10.31 11.05 16.63
CA GLU A 247 -11.31 11.90 16.00
C GLU A 247 -11.70 11.32 14.65
N TYR A 248 -12.99 11.37 14.34
CA TYR A 248 -13.51 10.92 13.06
C TYR A 248 -14.78 11.66 12.68
N THR A 249 -14.79 12.19 11.48
CA THR A 249 -15.95 12.72 10.79
C THR A 249 -16.28 11.82 9.60
N PRO A 250 -17.55 11.40 9.41
CA PRO A 250 -17.93 10.61 8.24
C PRO A 250 -17.51 11.28 6.92
N GLY A 251 -16.57 10.64 6.22
CA GLY A 251 -15.92 11.18 5.02
C GLY A 251 -14.40 11.23 5.11
N ASP A 252 -13.85 11.20 6.33
CA ASP A 252 -12.41 11.10 6.56
C ASP A 252 -11.88 9.80 5.95
N ARG A 253 -10.71 9.90 5.29
CA ARG A 253 -10.00 8.78 4.64
C ARG A 253 -8.81 8.27 5.45
N LEU A 254 -8.38 9.04 6.44
CA LEU A 254 -7.29 8.70 7.34
C LEU A 254 -7.79 8.96 8.76
N VAL A 255 -7.71 7.95 9.61
CA VAL A 255 -8.02 8.06 11.03
C VAL A 255 -6.73 7.87 11.79
N VAL A 256 -6.41 8.85 12.63
CA VAL A 256 -5.29 8.77 13.56
C VAL A 256 -5.87 8.49 14.94
N ALA A 257 -5.47 7.36 15.51
CA ALA A 257 -5.86 6.96 16.86
C ALA A 257 -4.61 6.88 17.75
N GLU A 258 -4.70 7.48 18.93
CA GLU A 258 -3.77 7.25 20.03
C GLU A 258 -4.29 6.05 20.81
N ILE A 259 -3.51 4.97 20.83
CA ILE A 259 -3.82 3.73 21.53
C ILE A 259 -2.76 3.53 22.59
N ASP A 260 -3.21 3.56 23.84
CA ASP A 260 -2.34 3.66 25.01
C ASP A 260 -1.35 4.84 24.86
N ASP A 261 -0.08 4.60 24.55
CA ASP A 261 0.96 5.64 24.35
C ASP A 261 1.54 5.63 22.92
N SER A 262 0.83 5.05 21.95
CA SER A 262 1.30 4.91 20.56
C SER A 262 0.26 5.37 19.55
N GLU A 263 0.73 6.03 18.50
CA GLU A 263 -0.12 6.48 17.40
C GLU A 263 -0.28 5.38 16.34
N LEU A 264 -1.52 5.16 15.91
CA LEU A 264 -1.88 4.30 14.78
C LEU A 264 -2.65 5.11 13.75
N ALA A 265 -2.01 5.33 12.61
CA ALA A 265 -2.64 5.90 11.43
C ALA A 265 -3.27 4.78 10.59
N VAL A 266 -4.56 4.92 10.26
CA VAL A 266 -5.34 3.93 9.53
C VAL A 266 -6.05 4.59 8.36
N LYS A 267 -5.71 4.18 7.14
CA LYS A 267 -6.45 4.59 5.94
C LYS A 267 -7.78 3.83 5.89
N VAL A 268 -8.88 4.52 5.65
CA VAL A 268 -10.23 3.96 5.68
C VAL A 268 -11.00 4.26 4.40
N ALA A 269 -11.56 3.23 3.79
CA ALA A 269 -12.44 3.34 2.64
C ALA A 269 -13.75 2.60 2.93
N LYS A 270 -14.89 3.29 2.76
CA LYS A 270 -16.19 2.72 3.10
C LYS A 270 -16.57 1.55 2.19
N THR A 271 -17.07 0.47 2.77
CA THR A 271 -17.68 -0.66 2.06
C THR A 271 -19.17 -0.72 2.37
N ARG A 272 -19.89 -1.67 1.76
CA ARG A 272 -21.35 -1.82 1.97
C ARG A 272 -21.72 -2.11 3.42
N THR A 273 -20.86 -2.84 4.14
CA THR A 273 -21.15 -3.33 5.50
C THR A 273 -20.04 -3.00 6.48
N GLY A 274 -19.23 -1.98 6.21
CA GLY A 274 -18.11 -1.58 7.06
C GLY A 274 -17.08 -0.77 6.29
N TRP A 275 -15.80 -1.11 6.45
CA TRP A 275 -14.67 -0.40 5.87
C TRP A 275 -13.58 -1.36 5.38
N ARG A 276 -12.83 -0.93 4.38
CA ARG A 276 -11.49 -1.41 4.11
C ARG A 276 -10.53 -0.53 4.89
N MET A 277 -9.77 -1.12 5.80
CA MET A 277 -8.86 -0.40 6.71
C MET A 277 -7.43 -0.84 6.41
N THR A 278 -6.53 0.09 6.11
CA THR A 278 -5.14 -0.20 5.73
C THR A 278 -4.18 0.44 6.72
N THR A 279 -3.29 -0.35 7.31
CA THR A 279 -2.26 0.07 8.26
C THR A 279 -1.20 -1.01 8.38
N ARG A 280 0.02 -0.66 8.81
CA ARG A 280 1.11 -1.61 9.13
C ARG A 280 1.40 -2.64 8.04
N GLY A 281 1.22 -2.25 6.78
CA GLY A 281 1.52 -3.11 5.64
C GLY A 281 0.45 -4.15 5.32
N ALA A 282 -0.79 -3.97 5.77
CA ALA A 282 -1.88 -4.87 5.44
C ALA A 282 -3.20 -4.12 5.18
N ILE A 283 -4.00 -4.69 4.29
CA ILE A 283 -5.39 -4.29 4.04
C ILE A 283 -6.31 -5.24 4.81
N HIS A 284 -7.21 -4.67 5.59
CA HIS A 284 -8.20 -5.38 6.38
C HIS A 284 -9.61 -5.07 5.87
N ASP A 285 -10.31 -6.08 5.36
CA ASP A 285 -11.74 -5.96 5.09
C ASP A 285 -12.51 -6.12 6.42
N VAL A 286 -12.99 -5.00 6.94
CA VAL A 286 -13.62 -4.88 8.25
C VAL A 286 -15.13 -4.76 8.09
N ARG A 287 -15.85 -5.82 8.46
CA ARG A 287 -17.32 -5.83 8.47
C ARG A 287 -17.84 -5.42 9.84
N VAL A 288 -18.77 -4.47 9.88
CA VAL A 288 -19.35 -3.93 11.11
C VAL A 288 -20.87 -4.03 11.07
N LEU A 289 -21.45 -4.86 11.94
CA LEU A 289 -22.89 -5.09 12.01
C LEU A 289 -23.38 -4.88 13.46
N PRO A 290 -24.61 -4.37 13.68
CA PRO A 290 -25.19 -4.37 15.02
C PRO A 290 -25.24 -5.78 15.61
N TRP A 291 -25.07 -5.94 16.93
CA TRP A 291 -25.03 -7.27 17.58
C TRP A 291 -26.21 -8.19 17.24
N HIS A 292 -27.40 -7.63 17.06
CA HIS A 292 -28.60 -8.42 16.75
C HIS A 292 -28.67 -8.82 15.26
N VAL A 293 -27.97 -8.11 14.38
CA VAL A 293 -27.91 -8.39 12.94
C VAL A 293 -26.77 -9.33 12.60
N ALA A 294 -25.63 -9.21 13.28
CA ALA A 294 -24.41 -9.93 12.95
C ALA A 294 -24.58 -11.47 12.85
N PRO A 295 -25.34 -12.14 13.74
CA PRO A 295 -25.60 -13.58 13.61
C PRO A 295 -26.29 -13.96 12.29
N LEU A 296 -27.14 -13.08 11.75
CA LEU A 296 -27.89 -13.34 10.52
C LEU A 296 -26.99 -13.35 9.28
N ALA A 297 -25.80 -12.75 9.35
CA ALA A 297 -24.84 -12.75 8.25
C ALA A 297 -24.35 -14.18 7.91
N SER A 298 -24.41 -15.11 8.87
CA SER A 298 -24.06 -16.53 8.64
C SER A 298 -25.03 -17.26 7.70
N HIS A 299 -26.23 -16.70 7.48
CA HIS A 299 -27.22 -17.25 6.56
C HIS A 299 -27.10 -16.69 5.13
N MET A 300 -26.18 -15.74 4.89
CA MET A 300 -25.97 -15.18 3.56
C MET A 300 -25.22 -16.18 2.70
N ILE A 301 -25.68 -16.33 1.45
CA ILE A 301 -25.03 -17.18 0.47
C ILE A 301 -23.67 -16.57 0.13
N GLU A 302 -22.62 -17.38 0.26
CA GLU A 302 -21.28 -17.00 -0.19
C GLU A 302 -21.29 -16.86 -1.71
N LYS A 303 -20.84 -15.70 -2.18
CA LYS A 303 -20.73 -15.45 -3.61
C LYS A 303 -19.49 -16.16 -4.12
N ILE A 304 -19.70 -17.26 -4.83
CA ILE A 304 -18.64 -17.93 -5.58
C ILE A 304 -18.26 -16.97 -6.73
N PRO A 305 -16.99 -16.54 -6.84
CA PRO A 305 -16.53 -15.74 -7.96
C PRO A 305 -16.80 -16.45 -9.29
N PRO A 306 -17.04 -15.71 -10.39
CA PRO A 306 -17.14 -16.33 -11.70
C PRO A 306 -15.85 -17.07 -12.04
N ASP A 307 -15.96 -18.26 -12.65
CA ASP A 307 -14.81 -18.99 -13.16
C ASP A 307 -14.28 -18.30 -14.42
N LEU A 308 -13.15 -17.63 -14.29
CA LEU A 308 -12.45 -16.93 -15.37
C LEU A 308 -11.30 -17.76 -15.97
N SER A 309 -11.13 -19.04 -15.56
CA SER A 309 -10.00 -19.88 -15.99
C SER A 309 -9.96 -20.18 -17.49
N LYS A 310 -11.01 -19.81 -18.23
CA LYS A 310 -11.06 -19.92 -19.69
C LYS A 310 -10.55 -18.68 -20.40
N PHE A 311 -10.25 -17.60 -19.70
CA PHE A 311 -9.83 -16.35 -20.30
C PHE A 311 -8.37 -16.09 -19.97
N LEU A 312 -7.56 -15.83 -21.00
CA LEU A 312 -6.29 -15.16 -20.77
C LEU A 312 -6.57 -13.67 -20.70
N ILE A 313 -6.51 -13.16 -19.48
CA ILE A 313 -6.79 -11.76 -19.18
C ILE A 313 -5.46 -11.02 -19.02
N CYS A 314 -5.37 -9.80 -19.55
CA CYS A 314 -4.22 -8.94 -19.38
C CYS A 314 -4.13 -8.50 -17.91
N PRO A 315 -3.12 -8.92 -17.15
CA PRO A 315 -3.10 -8.69 -15.71
C PRO A 315 -2.57 -7.30 -15.34
N MET A 316 -2.03 -6.57 -16.33
CA MET A 316 -1.41 -5.26 -16.19
C MET A 316 -1.71 -4.41 -17.43
N PRO A 317 -1.75 -3.06 -17.32
CA PRO A 317 -1.88 -2.21 -18.49
C PRO A 317 -0.56 -2.15 -19.26
N GLY A 318 -0.58 -2.35 -20.57
CA GLY A 318 0.66 -2.41 -21.36
C GLY A 318 0.44 -2.58 -22.86
N LEU A 319 1.54 -2.70 -23.60
CA LEU A 319 1.57 -2.95 -25.04
C LEU A 319 1.70 -4.45 -25.30
N LEU A 320 0.83 -5.04 -26.12
CA LEU A 320 0.98 -6.44 -26.54
C LEU A 320 2.11 -6.56 -27.58
N VAL A 321 3.31 -6.91 -27.14
CA VAL A 321 4.50 -6.99 -28.00
C VAL A 321 4.53 -8.26 -28.82
N ALA A 322 3.98 -9.36 -28.32
CA ALA A 322 3.89 -10.61 -29.05
C ALA A 322 2.66 -11.43 -28.65
N LEU A 323 2.09 -12.12 -29.62
CA LEU A 323 1.13 -13.19 -29.43
C LEU A 323 1.79 -14.48 -29.94
N HIS A 324 1.96 -15.48 -29.08
CA HIS A 324 2.73 -16.71 -29.39
C HIS A 324 1.84 -17.85 -29.92
N VAL A 325 0.52 -17.66 -29.90
CA VAL A 325 -0.49 -18.66 -30.27
C VAL A 325 -1.60 -18.02 -31.10
N GLY A 326 -2.20 -18.78 -32.01
CA GLY A 326 -3.35 -18.38 -32.81
C GLY A 326 -4.63 -19.10 -32.43
N GLU A 327 -5.75 -18.70 -33.05
CA GLU A 327 -7.03 -19.41 -32.92
C GLU A 327 -6.92 -20.85 -33.42
N GLY A 328 -7.40 -21.80 -32.63
CA GLY A 328 -7.36 -23.24 -32.90
C GLY A 328 -6.11 -23.96 -32.41
N ASP A 329 -5.11 -23.25 -31.88
CA ASP A 329 -3.88 -23.86 -31.38
C ASP A 329 -4.10 -24.60 -30.06
N SER A 330 -3.49 -25.79 -29.93
CA SER A 330 -3.43 -26.54 -28.67
C SER A 330 -2.26 -26.03 -27.84
N VAL A 331 -2.50 -25.76 -26.56
CA VAL A 331 -1.52 -25.23 -25.62
C VAL A 331 -1.40 -26.11 -24.39
N GLU A 332 -0.18 -26.21 -23.86
CA GLU A 332 0.13 -26.93 -22.63
C GLU A 332 0.16 -25.98 -21.42
N ALA A 333 -0.05 -26.51 -20.21
CA ALA A 333 0.09 -25.72 -18.99
C ALA A 333 1.53 -25.14 -18.87
N GLY A 334 1.62 -23.84 -18.59
CA GLY A 334 2.88 -23.08 -18.52
C GLY A 334 3.43 -22.60 -19.87
N GLN A 335 2.81 -22.98 -21.00
CA GLN A 335 3.22 -22.51 -22.32
C GLN A 335 3.03 -20.99 -22.45
N PRO A 336 4.01 -20.24 -22.97
CA PRO A 336 3.84 -18.83 -23.32
C PRO A 336 2.71 -18.61 -24.31
N LEU A 337 1.81 -17.67 -24.00
CA LEU A 337 0.67 -17.31 -24.83
C LEU A 337 0.82 -15.90 -25.41
N ALA A 338 1.25 -14.94 -24.60
CA ALA A 338 1.43 -13.55 -25.00
C ALA A 338 2.60 -12.90 -24.24
N THR A 339 3.20 -11.87 -24.82
CA THR A 339 4.17 -11.00 -24.13
C THR A 339 3.63 -9.59 -24.12
N VAL A 340 3.48 -9.01 -22.92
CA VAL A 340 3.03 -7.64 -22.72
C VAL A 340 4.19 -6.82 -22.14
N GLU A 341 4.49 -5.68 -22.75
CA GLU A 341 5.48 -4.72 -22.25
C GLU A 341 4.77 -3.59 -21.50
N ALA A 342 5.23 -3.31 -20.29
CA ALA A 342 4.82 -2.16 -19.51
C ALA A 342 6.04 -1.57 -18.82
N MET A 343 6.20 -0.23 -18.85
CA MET A 343 7.28 0.47 -18.16
C MET A 343 8.68 -0.08 -18.48
N LYS A 344 8.91 -0.40 -19.76
CA LYS A 344 10.15 -0.99 -20.30
C LYS A 344 10.50 -2.38 -19.75
N MET A 345 9.52 -3.09 -19.18
CA MET A 345 9.64 -4.48 -18.74
C MET A 345 8.68 -5.38 -19.53
N GLU A 346 9.20 -6.48 -20.07
CA GLU A 346 8.42 -7.51 -20.75
C GLU A 346 7.93 -8.58 -19.76
N ASN A 347 6.62 -8.86 -19.76
CA ASN A 347 6.01 -9.92 -18.98
C ASN A 347 5.39 -10.97 -19.89
N ILE A 348 5.80 -12.23 -19.70
CA ILE A 348 5.31 -13.38 -20.48
C ILE A 348 4.09 -13.97 -19.76
N LEU A 349 2.94 -13.87 -20.40
CA LEU A 349 1.69 -14.49 -19.97
C LEU A 349 1.66 -15.95 -20.43
N ARG A 350 1.33 -16.86 -19.51
CA ARG A 350 1.39 -18.30 -19.72
C ARG A 350 0.03 -18.95 -19.49
N ALA A 351 -0.19 -20.10 -20.12
CA ALA A 351 -1.39 -20.88 -19.90
C ALA A 351 -1.42 -21.44 -18.47
N GLU A 352 -2.51 -21.23 -17.73
CA GLU A 352 -2.69 -21.86 -16.41
C GLU A 352 -2.96 -23.37 -16.53
N LYS A 353 -3.57 -23.80 -17.63
CA LYS A 353 -3.95 -25.19 -17.90
C LYS A 353 -3.79 -25.51 -19.39
N ALA A 354 -3.69 -26.80 -19.71
CA ALA A 354 -3.72 -27.26 -21.09
C ALA A 354 -5.12 -27.07 -21.70
N GLY A 355 -5.19 -26.74 -22.99
CA GLY A 355 -6.45 -26.53 -23.70
C GLY A 355 -6.25 -26.07 -25.14
N VAL A 356 -7.35 -25.68 -25.80
CA VAL A 356 -7.32 -25.15 -27.16
C VAL A 356 -7.74 -23.68 -27.14
N VAL A 357 -7.01 -22.83 -27.88
CA VAL A 357 -7.36 -21.43 -28.05
C VAL A 357 -8.59 -21.34 -28.94
N LYS A 358 -9.68 -20.80 -28.40
CA LYS A 358 -10.96 -20.68 -29.09
C LYS A 358 -11.02 -19.40 -29.93
N THR A 359 -10.70 -18.27 -29.33
CA THR A 359 -10.71 -16.96 -29.99
C THR A 359 -9.58 -16.08 -29.49
N VAL A 360 -9.04 -15.23 -30.36
CA VAL A 360 -8.03 -14.22 -30.03
C VAL A 360 -8.68 -12.85 -30.20
N ASN A 361 -8.72 -12.08 -29.11
CA ASN A 361 -9.45 -10.81 -29.02
C ASN A 361 -8.53 -9.57 -29.11
N ALA A 362 -7.20 -9.76 -29.17
CA ALA A 362 -6.20 -8.70 -29.25
C ALA A 362 -5.12 -9.00 -30.28
N ALA A 363 -4.58 -7.96 -30.93
CA ALA A 363 -3.53 -8.05 -31.92
C ALA A 363 -2.19 -7.49 -31.40
N GLN A 364 -1.09 -7.99 -31.96
CA GLN A 364 0.24 -7.45 -31.69
C GLN A 364 0.28 -5.94 -32.00
N GLY A 365 0.79 -5.15 -31.06
CA GLY A 365 0.81 -3.69 -31.12
C GLY A 365 -0.37 -3.01 -30.42
N ASP A 366 -1.37 -3.76 -29.96
CA ASP A 366 -2.50 -3.19 -29.21
C ASP A 366 -2.08 -2.75 -27.81
N SER A 367 -2.63 -1.62 -27.36
CA SER A 367 -2.53 -1.17 -25.97
C SER A 367 -3.68 -1.77 -25.17
N LEU A 368 -3.34 -2.59 -24.17
CA LEU A 368 -4.28 -3.31 -23.33
C LEU A 368 -4.44 -2.62 -21.99
N ALA A 369 -5.69 -2.53 -21.52
CA ALA A 369 -6.01 -2.15 -20.16
C ALA A 369 -5.92 -3.36 -19.21
N VAL A 370 -5.86 -3.09 -17.91
CA VAL A 370 -6.05 -4.12 -16.88
C VAL A 370 -7.37 -4.84 -17.11
N ASP A 371 -7.33 -6.15 -16.98
CA ASP A 371 -8.43 -7.07 -17.12
C ASP A 371 -9.03 -7.19 -18.55
N ALA A 372 -8.33 -6.66 -19.57
CA ALA A 372 -8.71 -6.86 -20.97
C ALA A 372 -8.53 -8.33 -21.39
N VAL A 373 -9.53 -8.93 -22.05
CA VAL A 373 -9.44 -10.30 -22.54
C VAL A 373 -8.53 -10.33 -23.77
N ILE A 374 -7.42 -11.08 -23.70
CA ILE A 374 -6.48 -11.27 -24.81
C ILE A 374 -6.95 -12.42 -25.70
N LEU A 375 -7.28 -13.56 -25.08
CA LEU A 375 -7.80 -14.73 -25.77
C LEU A 375 -8.70 -15.56 -24.86
N GLU A 376 -9.49 -16.44 -25.47
CA GLU A 376 -10.37 -17.39 -24.81
C GLU A 376 -9.89 -18.82 -25.10
N MET A 377 -9.96 -19.67 -24.10
CA MET A 377 -9.72 -21.10 -24.15
C MET A 377 -11.03 -21.87 -24.02
N GLU A 378 -11.08 -23.09 -24.55
CA GLU A 378 -12.28 -23.95 -24.50
C GLU A 378 -12.74 -24.38 -23.10
#